data_AF-A0A3R6DJ58-F1
#
_entry.id   AF-A0A3R6DJ58-F1
#
_cell.length_a   1.000
_cell.length_b   1.000
_cell.length_c   1.000
_cell.angle_alpha   90.00
_cell.angle_beta   90.00
_cell.angle_gamma   90.00
#
_symmetry.space_group_name_H-M   'P 1'
#
loop_
_entity.id
_entity.type
_entity.pdbx_description
1 polymer ?
#
loop_
_entity_poly.entity_id
_entity_poly.type
_entity_poly.pdbx_seq_one_letter_code
_entity_poly.pdbx_strand_id
1 'polypeptide(L)' 'MQLSDFIRKFRNHPLLFVGTGMSLRYLGNSYSWDDLLKKICFELKGNNEYYHMYLMNVFIRKADSMKDLNTIIE' A
#
# COMPACT_ATOMS: atom_id res chain seq x y z
N MET A 1 12.28 22.95 -8.26
CA MET A 1 11.72 23.27 -9.59
C MET A 1 10.21 23.10 -9.50
N GLN A 2 9.42 24.15 -9.74
CA GLN A 2 7.96 24.04 -9.76
C GLN A 2 7.52 23.41 -11.08
N LEU A 3 6.46 22.59 -11.08
CA LEU A 3 5.93 21.96 -12.30
C LEU A 3 5.53 23.02 -13.35
N SER A 4 5.06 24.18 -12.88
CA SER A 4 4.74 25.35 -13.70
C SER A 4 5.92 25.86 -14.54
N ASP A 5 7.13 25.88 -13.97
CA ASP A 5 8.33 26.40 -14.62
C ASP A 5 8.84 25.44 -15.70
N PHE A 6 8.55 24.14 -15.55
CA PHE A 6 8.84 23.12 -16.54
C PHE A 6 7.89 23.19 -17.74
N ILE A 7 6.57 23.29 -17.47
CA ILE A 7 5.54 23.40 -18.52
C ILE A 7 5.74 24.67 -19.37
N ARG A 8 6.20 25.77 -18.76
CA ARG A 8 6.47 27.05 -19.46
C ARG A 8 7.58 26.99 -20.50
N LYS A 9 8.43 25.95 -20.51
CA LYS A 9 9.52 25.82 -21.49
C LYS A 9 9.05 25.28 -22.85
N PHE A 10 7.84 24.71 -22.92
CA PHE A 10 7.28 24.21 -24.17
C PHE A 10 6.72 25.36 -25.01
N ARG A 11 7.23 25.53 -26.24
CA ARG A 11 6.76 26.54 -27.20
C ARG A 11 5.51 26.12 -27.98
N ASN A 12 5.18 24.83 -27.98
CA ASN A 12 4.00 24.25 -28.64
C ASN A 12 3.00 23.76 -27.59
N HIS A 13 1.71 23.67 -27.94
CA HIS A 13 0.65 23.23 -27.02
C HIS A 13 1.03 21.89 -26.37
N PRO A 14 1.32 21.87 -25.06
CA PRO A 14 1.82 20.66 -24.42
C PRO A 14 0.69 19.65 -24.28
N LEU A 15 0.76 18.56 -25.05
CA LEU A 15 -0.09 17.40 -24.85
C LEU A 15 0.38 16.66 -23.59
N LEU A 16 -0.28 16.95 -22.47
CA LEU A 16 -0.06 16.26 -21.20
C LEU A 16 -0.87 14.96 -21.19
N PHE A 17 -0.23 13.86 -21.55
CA PHE A 17 -0.79 12.53 -21.33
C PHE A 17 -0.66 12.18 -19.84
N VAL A 18 -1.71 12.41 -19.07
CA VAL A 18 -1.87 11.80 -17.73
C VAL A 18 -2.33 10.35 -17.95
N GLY A 19 -1.46 9.53 -18.55
CA GLY A 19 -1.70 8.13 -18.86
C GLY A 19 -0.97 7.21 -17.87
N THR A 20 -1.73 6.37 -17.16
CA THR A 20 -1.31 5.09 -16.56
C THR A 20 -0.01 5.09 -15.73
N GLY A 21 0.18 6.05 -14.81
CA GLY A 21 1.41 6.07 -13.99
C GLY A 21 1.34 6.82 -12.67
N MET A 22 0.49 7.84 -12.55
CA MET A 22 0.25 8.49 -11.26
C MET A 22 -0.78 7.69 -10.46
N SER A 23 -0.32 6.61 -9.83
CA SER A 23 -1.07 6.01 -8.73
C SER A 23 -0.99 6.94 -7.53
N LEU A 24 -2.11 7.14 -6.83
CA LEU A 24 -2.14 7.77 -5.50
C LEU A 24 -1.05 7.22 -4.58
N ARG A 25 -0.63 5.97 -4.76
CA ARG A 25 0.52 5.30 -4.11
C ARG A 25 1.81 6.12 -4.04
N TYR A 26 2.08 6.99 -5.03
CA TYR A 26 3.34 7.77 -5.07
C TYR A 26 3.18 9.20 -4.55
N LEU A 27 1.96 9.61 -4.16
CA LEU A 27 1.76 10.87 -3.45
C LEU A 27 2.25 10.73 -2.01
N GLY A 28 2.96 11.74 -1.50
CA GLY A 28 3.47 11.77 -0.13
C GLY A 28 2.37 11.67 0.95
N ASN A 29 1.11 11.95 0.59
CA ASN A 29 -0.05 11.82 1.47
C ASN A 29 -0.81 10.49 1.28
N SER A 30 -0.21 9.51 0.60
CA SER A 30 -0.83 8.22 0.39
C SER A 30 -0.65 7.31 1.61
N TYR A 31 -1.63 6.44 1.84
CA TYR A 31 -1.53 5.46 2.92
C TYR A 31 -0.37 4.51 2.65
N SER A 32 0.42 4.23 3.70
CA SER A 32 1.26 3.04 3.69
C SER A 32 0.36 1.80 3.55
N TRP A 33 0.93 0.66 3.13
CA TRP A 33 0.16 -0.58 3.06
C TRP A 33 -0.45 -0.98 4.40
N ASP A 34 0.27 -0.68 5.49
CA ASP A 34 -0.18 -0.96 6.84
C ASP A 34 -1.35 -0.06 7.24
N ASP A 35 -1.23 1.24 7.00
CA ASP A 35 -2.29 2.20 7.31
C ASP A 35 -3.53 2.00 6.43
N LEU A 36 -3.35 1.61 5.17
CA LEU A 36 -4.44 1.30 4.26
C LEU A 36 -5.24 0.10 4.77
N LEU A 37 -4.54 -0.98 5.13
CA LEU A 37 -5.17 -2.18 5.67
C LEU A 37 -5.92 -1.87 6.96
N LYS A 38 -5.28 -1.12 7.88
CA LYS A 38 -5.90 -0.70 9.14
C LYS A 38 -7.16 0.14 8.90
N LYS A 39 -7.12 1.07 7.94
CA LYS A 39 -8.27 1.89 7.57
C LYS A 39 -9.43 1.04 7.03
N ILE A 40 -9.15 0.10 6.12
CA ILE A 40 -10.17 -0.80 5.58
C ILE A 40 -10.79 -1.66 6.68
N CYS A 41 -9.97 -2.22 7.58
CA CYS A 41 -10.45 -2.99 8.73
C CYS A 41 -11.37 -2.17 9.64
N PHE A 42 -11.00 -0.91 9.91
CA PHE A 42 -11.84 0.00 10.70
C PHE A 42 -13.15 0.33 9.98
N GLU A 43 -13.12 0.62 8.68
CA GLU A 43 -14.33 0.90 7.89
C GLU A 43 -15.30 -0.31 7.84
N LEU A 44 -14.77 -1.54 7.86
CA LEU A 44 -15.59 -2.75 7.83
C LEU A 44 -16.23 -3.13 9.17
N LYS A 45 -15.58 -2.83 10.30
CA LYS A 45 -16.00 -3.30 11.63
C LYS A 45 -16.23 -2.21 12.66
N GLY A 46 -15.88 -0.96 12.36
CA GLY A 46 -15.96 0.17 13.27
C GLY A 46 -14.96 0.14 14.42
N ASN A 47 -13.99 -0.79 14.42
CA ASN A 47 -12.96 -0.88 15.44
C ASN A 47 -11.60 -1.31 14.86
N ASN A 48 -10.52 -1.02 15.60
CA ASN A 48 -9.16 -1.41 15.23
C ASN A 48 -8.80 -2.84 15.67
N GLU A 49 -9.60 -3.47 16.53
CA GLU A 49 -9.35 -4.83 17.02
C GLU A 49 -9.36 -5.85 15.88
N TYR A 50 -10.23 -5.63 14.89
CA TYR A 50 -10.30 -6.50 13.72
C TYR A 50 -8.98 -6.55 12.94
N TYR A 51 -8.26 -5.43 12.83
CA TYR A 51 -6.93 -5.38 12.22
C TYR A 51 -5.90 -6.16 13.05
N HIS A 52 -5.90 -6.01 14.37
CA HIS A 52 -4.99 -6.76 15.25
C HIS A 52 -5.25 -8.28 15.21
N MET A 53 -6.51 -8.69 15.19
CA MET A 53 -6.90 -10.09 15.03
C MET A 53 -6.45 -10.65 13.67
N TYR A 54 -6.58 -9.87 12.59
CA TYR A 54 -6.09 -10.26 11.27
C TYR A 54 -4.57 -10.50 11.29
N LEU A 55 -3.80 -9.55 11.84
CA LEU A 55 -2.35 -9.72 11.96
C LEU A 55 -1.98 -10.96 12.79
N MET A 56 -2.64 -11.17 13.92
CA MET A 56 -2.42 -12.35 14.78
C MET A 56 -2.59 -13.66 13.99
N ASN A 57 -3.66 -13.77 13.19
CA ASN A 57 -3.90 -14.93 12.35
C ASN A 57 -2.80 -15.14 11.30
N VAL A 58 -2.31 -14.06 10.69
CA VAL A 58 -1.21 -14.14 9.72
C VAL A 58 0.08 -14.64 10.39
N PHE A 59 0.40 -14.14 11.58
CA PHE A 59 1.57 -14.59 12.33
C PHE A 59 1.48 -16.08 12.72
N ILE A 60 0.32 -16.53 13.20
CA ILE A 60 0.09 -17.95 13.57
C ILE A 60 0.29 -18.85 12.35
N ARG A 61 -0.33 -18.52 11.21
CA ARG A 61 -0.18 -19.29 9.97
C ARG A 61 1.26 -19.37 9.49
N LYS A 62 2.01 -18.28 9.63
CA LYS A 62 3.43 -18.24 9.27
C LYS A 62 4.27 -19.11 10.20
N ALA A 63 3.98 -19.10 11.50
CA ALA A 63 4.66 -19.94 12.48
C ALA A 63 4.39 -21.43 12.24
N ASP A 64 3.14 -21.80 11.94
CA ASP A 64 2.78 -23.19 11.67
C ASP A 64 3.46 -23.70 10.38
N SER A 65 3.44 -22.90 9.31
CA SER A 65 4.15 -23.24 8.07
C SER A 65 5.66 -23.44 8.26
N MET A 66 6.27 -22.78 9.25
CA MET A 66 7.70 -22.92 9.54
C MET A 66 8.01 -24.18 10.36
N LYS A 67 7.07 -24.64 11.20
CA LYS A 67 7.19 -25.92 11.90
C LYS A 67 7.08 -27.09 10.93
N ASP A 68 6.14 -27.01 9.98
CA ASP A 68 5.97 -28.04 8.95
C ASP A 68 7.23 -28.18 8.10
N LEU A 69 7.89 -27.06 7.75
CA LEU A 69 9.12 -27.07 6.96
C LEU A 69 10.28 -27.75 7.70
N ASN A 70 10.43 -27.48 9.00
CA ASN A 70 11.50 -28.08 9.81
C ASN A 70 11.27 -29.58 10.05
N THR A 71 10.01 -30.02 10.10
CA THR A 71 9.65 -31.45 10.26
C THR A 71 9.96 -32.28 9.00
N ILE A 72 10.07 -31.64 7.83
CA ILE A 72 10.43 -32.31 6.56
C ILE A 72 11.95 -32.48 6.41
N ILE A 73 12.74 -31.70 7.17
CA ILE A 73 14.20 -31.64 7.04
C ILE A 73 14.89 -32.59 8.05
N GLU A 74 14.17 -33.12 9.04
CA GLU A 74 14.60 -34.20 9.95
C GLU A 74 14.20 -35.59 9.41
#